data_AF-A0ABD1IN55-F1
#
_entry.id   AF-A0ABD1IN55-F1
#
_cell.length_a   1.000
_cell.length_b   1.000
_cell.length_c   1.000
_cell.angle_alpha   90.00
_cell.angle_beta   90.00
_cell.angle_gamma   90.00
#
_symmetry.space_group_name_H-M   'P 1'
#
loop_
_entity.id
_entity.type
_entity.pdbx_description
1 polymer ?
#
loop_
_entity_poly.entity_id
_entity_poly.type
_entity_poly.pdbx_seq_one_letter_code
_entity_poly.pdbx_strand_id
1 'polypeptide(L)'
;MDFKMARQSVSKRRVEEGPITGDLHEVTPVKNSWRDDCYFDATMQACQGNYGRVLCFSPEKRAAFQQATVNKQSVKSMDAQKTTSSSKPGTFDVLVSSRSSAEAAEQLPFPWREPRTTEEVLIADVLALGPRQRQVGAIEARLLLATANQMLPLNGVQSELRVFEICDPTGQTALTLWDRQILSVQEGKSYRFTALSTRKEGDRTVLTGSPQTAITAVGDVSQPPSVRMPAVAGDQTVVGQVTGVQIVVKRRCHAGQESVVARSSTHRCERCGMLQRTNAYVFTYCVVILARGNGEELSLTLTNSAVFHYVRENCLARIAQDGPSLEEEVMKLSKVEATVNGEGLVVRFGPGVEDINA
;
A
#
# COMPACT_ATOMS: atom_id res chain seq x y z
N MET A 1 -0.42 22.01 34.66
CA MET A 1 -1.73 21.33 34.75
C MET A 1 -1.65 20.06 33.94
N ASP A 2 -1.31 18.96 34.61
CA ASP A 2 -1.11 17.66 34.00
C ASP A 2 -2.45 16.99 33.68
N PHE A 3 -2.78 16.88 32.40
CA PHE A 3 -3.89 16.05 31.94
C PHE A 3 -3.42 14.58 31.85
N LYS A 4 -3.58 13.85 32.95
CA LYS A 4 -3.57 12.38 32.94
C LYS A 4 -4.76 11.88 32.13
N MET A 5 -4.54 11.51 30.87
CA MET A 5 -5.50 10.69 30.13
C MET A 5 -5.54 9.28 30.72
N ALA A 6 -6.65 8.97 31.42
CA ALA A 6 -6.99 7.63 31.80
C ALA A 6 -7.16 6.77 30.54
N ARG A 7 -6.25 5.80 30.34
CA ARG A 7 -6.40 4.76 29.32
C ARG A 7 -7.42 3.74 29.82
N GLN A 8 -8.64 3.79 29.27
CA GLN A 8 -9.56 2.67 29.37
C GLN A 8 -8.99 1.49 28.58
N SER A 9 -8.60 0.44 29.31
CA SER A 9 -8.33 -0.87 28.75
C SER A 9 -9.66 -1.46 28.26
N VAL A 10 -9.83 -1.53 26.94
CA VAL A 10 -10.91 -2.35 26.36
C VAL A 10 -10.55 -3.80 26.64
N SER A 11 -11.16 -4.36 27.68
CA SER A 11 -11.13 -5.78 28.00
C SER A 11 -11.72 -6.56 26.81
N LYS A 12 -10.86 -7.24 26.04
CA LYS A 12 -11.30 -8.20 25.03
C LYS A 12 -12.01 -9.35 25.77
N ARG A 13 -13.31 -9.52 25.54
CA ARG A 13 -14.09 -10.63 26.12
C ARG A 13 -13.49 -11.95 25.64
N ARG A 14 -13.06 -12.79 26.60
CA ARG A 14 -12.64 -14.18 26.35
C ARG A 14 -13.87 -14.99 26.00
N VAL A 15 -13.83 -15.71 24.88
CA VAL A 15 -14.94 -16.56 24.45
C VAL A 15 -14.44 -18.01 24.43
N GLU A 16 -14.77 -18.75 25.48
CA GLU A 16 -14.50 -20.19 25.71
C GLU A 16 -13.04 -20.65 25.86
N GLU A 17 -12.83 -21.53 26.84
CA GLU A 17 -11.61 -22.29 27.08
C GLU A 17 -11.83 -23.73 26.59
N GLY A 18 -11.15 -24.10 25.50
CA GLY A 18 -11.22 -25.45 24.94
C GLY A 18 -10.15 -25.65 23.86
N PRO A 19 -9.75 -26.90 23.58
CA PRO A 19 -8.75 -27.18 22.56
C PRO A 19 -9.24 -26.76 21.19
N ILE A 20 -8.41 -26.04 20.45
CA ILE A 20 -8.76 -25.56 19.11
C ILE A 20 -8.01 -26.43 18.11
N THR A 21 -8.76 -27.11 17.24
CA THR A 21 -8.18 -27.99 16.23
C THR A 21 -8.48 -27.45 14.84
N GLY A 22 -7.49 -27.51 13.95
CA GLY A 22 -7.66 -27.10 12.56
C GLY A 22 -6.43 -27.38 11.72
N ASP A 23 -6.59 -27.29 10.41
CA ASP A 23 -5.47 -27.41 9.47
C ASP A 23 -4.78 -26.06 9.34
N LEU A 24 -3.45 -26.03 9.50
CA LEU A 24 -2.66 -24.82 9.30
C LEU A 24 -2.39 -24.58 7.81
N HIS A 25 -2.42 -23.30 7.45
CA HIS A 25 -2.16 -22.76 6.14
C HIS A 25 -1.05 -21.70 6.24
N GLU A 26 -1.04 -20.70 5.36
CA GLU A 26 -0.06 -19.61 5.29
C GLU A 26 0.50 -19.15 6.65
N VAL A 27 1.82 -19.24 6.83
CA VAL A 27 2.54 -18.77 8.04
C VAL A 27 3.43 -17.59 7.67
N THR A 28 3.20 -16.42 8.29
CA THR A 28 3.96 -15.21 7.96
C THR A 28 5.38 -15.25 8.56
N PRO A 29 6.31 -14.41 8.07
CA PRO A 29 7.54 -14.09 8.80
C PRO A 29 7.24 -13.57 10.21
N VAL A 30 8.23 -13.65 11.11
CA VAL A 30 8.17 -13.03 12.44
C VAL A 30 8.14 -11.51 12.28
N LYS A 31 7.25 -10.85 13.01
CA LYS A 31 7.01 -9.41 13.03
C LYS A 31 7.19 -8.90 14.47
N ASN A 32 7.55 -7.63 14.61
CA ASN A 32 7.57 -6.97 15.91
C ASN A 32 6.29 -6.17 16.10
N SER A 33 5.73 -6.24 17.31
CA SER A 33 4.60 -5.40 17.71
C SER A 33 5.10 -4.00 18.10
N TRP A 34 4.17 -3.07 18.31
CA TRP A 34 4.52 -1.73 18.81
C TRP A 34 5.10 -1.74 20.24
N ARG A 35 4.93 -2.85 20.97
CA ARG A 35 5.53 -3.09 22.30
C ARG A 35 6.83 -3.88 22.22
N ASP A 36 7.36 -4.07 21.02
CA ASP A 36 8.54 -4.91 20.73
C ASP A 36 8.36 -6.40 21.00
N ASP A 37 7.12 -6.86 21.26
CA ASP A 37 6.83 -8.30 21.30
C ASP A 37 6.92 -8.90 19.89
N CYS A 38 7.68 -9.99 19.73
CA CYS A 38 7.79 -10.74 18.49
C CYS A 38 6.61 -11.70 18.31
N TYR A 39 5.98 -11.70 17.14
CA TYR A 39 4.85 -12.57 16.82
C TYR A 39 4.82 -12.96 15.33
N PHE A 40 4.06 -13.98 14.97
CA PHE A 40 3.73 -14.29 13.58
C PHE A 40 2.24 -14.60 13.43
N ASP A 41 1.73 -14.47 12.22
CA ASP A 41 0.36 -14.82 11.86
C ASP A 41 0.35 -16.17 11.14
N ALA A 42 -0.72 -16.95 11.34
CA ALA A 42 -1.05 -18.07 10.48
C ALA A 42 -2.56 -18.10 10.15
N THR A 43 -2.94 -18.82 9.10
CA THR A 43 -4.35 -19.08 8.77
C THR A 43 -4.69 -20.52 9.16
N MET A 44 -5.85 -20.77 9.77
CA MET A 44 -6.28 -22.09 10.20
C MET A 44 -7.69 -22.40 9.71
N GLN A 45 -7.87 -23.58 9.10
CA GLN A 45 -9.17 -24.10 8.71
C GLN A 45 -9.76 -24.91 9.87
N ALA A 46 -10.78 -24.35 10.53
CA ALA A 46 -11.43 -24.99 11.69
C ALA A 46 -12.60 -25.90 11.30
N CYS A 47 -13.24 -25.63 10.16
CA CYS A 47 -14.22 -26.50 9.53
C CYS A 47 -14.29 -26.23 8.01
N GLN A 48 -15.11 -26.99 7.28
CA GLN A 48 -15.23 -26.86 5.84
C GLN A 48 -15.60 -25.42 5.42
N GLY A 49 -14.69 -24.74 4.73
CA GLY A 49 -14.88 -23.37 4.26
C GLY A 49 -14.74 -22.28 5.33
N ASN A 50 -14.38 -22.62 6.57
CA ASN A 50 -14.19 -21.64 7.64
C ASN A 50 -12.72 -21.52 8.02
N TYR A 51 -12.16 -20.34 7.74
CA TYR A 51 -10.76 -20.01 7.99
C TYR A 51 -10.68 -18.89 9.05
N GLY A 52 -10.00 -19.19 10.15
CA GLY A 52 -9.70 -18.26 11.24
C GLY A 52 -8.23 -17.85 11.22
N ARG A 53 -7.96 -16.65 11.73
CA ARG A 53 -6.58 -16.17 11.92
C ARG A 53 -6.02 -16.72 13.22
N VAL A 54 -4.77 -17.14 13.18
CA VAL A 54 -3.96 -17.53 14.34
C VAL A 54 -2.87 -16.49 14.57
N LEU A 55 -2.80 -15.92 15.77
CA LEU A 55 -1.79 -14.98 16.23
C LEU A 55 -0.87 -15.69 17.22
N CYS A 56 0.39 -15.93 16.85
CA CYS A 56 1.34 -16.62 17.70
C CYS A 56 2.41 -15.66 18.25
N PHE A 57 2.42 -15.46 19.56
CA PHE A 57 3.41 -14.63 20.30
C PHE A 57 4.63 -15.44 20.78
N SER A 58 4.85 -16.60 20.16
CA SER A 58 5.96 -17.51 20.44
C SER A 58 6.73 -17.80 19.16
N PRO A 59 7.66 -16.91 18.75
CA PRO A 59 8.42 -17.03 17.49
C PRO A 59 9.10 -18.39 17.32
N GLU A 60 9.52 -19.02 18.41
CA GLU A 60 10.12 -20.36 18.46
C GLU A 60 9.23 -21.46 17.87
N LYS A 61 7.90 -21.28 17.88
CA LYS A 61 6.93 -22.25 17.33
C LYS A 61 6.74 -22.14 15.81
N ARG A 62 7.31 -21.11 15.18
CA ARG A 62 7.12 -20.83 13.75
C ARG A 62 7.59 -21.97 12.85
N ALA A 63 8.73 -22.58 13.15
CA ALA A 63 9.26 -23.68 12.35
C ALA A 63 8.31 -24.88 12.34
N ALA A 64 7.75 -25.23 13.50
CA ALA A 64 6.76 -26.30 13.63
C ALA A 64 5.47 -25.98 12.86
N PHE A 65 4.98 -24.74 12.93
CA PHE A 65 3.79 -24.30 12.18
C PHE A 65 4.02 -24.34 10.67
N GLN A 66 5.20 -23.92 10.20
CA GLN A 66 5.57 -24.03 8.79
C GLN A 66 5.64 -25.48 8.34
N GLN A 67 6.22 -26.37 9.14
CA GLN A 67 6.31 -27.79 8.82
C GLN A 67 4.93 -28.45 8.78
N ALA A 68 4.03 -28.13 9.73
CA ALA A 68 2.65 -28.59 9.71
C ALA A 68 1.90 -28.13 8.45
N THR A 69 2.18 -26.92 7.97
CA THR A 69 1.60 -26.40 6.71
C THR A 69 2.09 -27.18 5.50
N VAL A 70 3.41 -27.44 5.40
CA VAL A 70 4.00 -28.21 4.29
C VAL A 70 3.48 -29.65 4.28
N ASN A 71 3.34 -30.25 5.46
CA ASN A 71 2.87 -31.62 5.63
C ASN A 71 1.35 -31.76 5.53
N LYS A 72 0.60 -30.65 5.39
CA LYS A 72 -0.87 -30.61 5.46
C LYS A 72 -1.41 -31.32 6.70
N GLN A 73 -0.73 -31.10 7.82
CA GLN A 73 -0.99 -31.79 9.07
C GLN A 73 -1.93 -30.95 9.94
N SER A 74 -2.99 -31.60 10.43
CA SER A 74 -3.92 -30.99 11.39
C SER A 74 -3.21 -30.73 12.72
N VAL A 75 -3.45 -29.54 13.30
CA VAL A 75 -2.86 -29.13 14.57
C VAL A 75 -3.95 -28.93 15.60
N LYS A 76 -3.75 -29.52 16.78
CA LYS A 76 -4.54 -29.28 17.98
C LYS A 76 -3.75 -28.35 18.88
N SER A 77 -4.26 -27.14 19.09
CA SER A 77 -3.67 -26.20 20.04
C SER A 77 -4.39 -26.29 21.38
N MET A 78 -3.66 -26.68 22.42
CA MET A 78 -4.10 -26.67 23.81
C MET A 78 -3.81 -25.30 24.41
N ASP A 79 -4.67 -24.81 25.31
CA ASP A 79 -4.53 -23.51 25.98
C ASP A 79 -4.38 -22.31 25.02
N ALA A 80 -4.97 -22.42 23.82
CA ALA A 80 -5.12 -21.32 22.90
C ALA A 80 -6.36 -20.48 23.27
N GLN A 81 -6.26 -19.16 23.12
CA GLN A 81 -7.36 -18.26 23.48
C GLN A 81 -8.12 -17.82 22.23
N LYS A 82 -9.43 -18.05 22.17
CA LYS A 82 -10.28 -17.38 21.16
C LYS A 82 -10.55 -15.95 21.62
N THR A 83 -10.20 -15.00 20.77
CA THR A 83 -10.49 -13.57 20.96
C THR A 83 -11.37 -13.11 19.81
N THR A 84 -12.23 -12.12 20.04
CA THR A 84 -13.03 -11.54 18.97
C THR A 84 -12.10 -11.11 17.84
N SER A 85 -12.37 -11.57 16.62
CA SER A 85 -11.46 -11.34 15.51
C SER A 85 -11.32 -9.85 15.27
N SER A 86 -10.07 -9.42 15.16
CA SER A 86 -9.76 -8.07 14.72
C SER A 86 -9.93 -7.91 13.22
N SER A 87 -9.97 -9.02 12.46
CA SER A 87 -10.00 -9.09 10.99
C SER A 87 -11.38 -9.29 10.35
N LYS A 88 -12.31 -9.97 11.03
CA LYS A 88 -13.62 -10.37 10.48
C LYS A 88 -14.72 -10.31 11.56
N PRO A 89 -15.76 -9.46 11.43
CA PRO A 89 -16.91 -9.42 12.33
C PRO A 89 -17.58 -10.79 12.47
N GLY A 90 -18.01 -11.12 13.69
CA GLY A 90 -18.67 -12.41 13.97
C GLY A 90 -17.76 -13.64 13.99
N THR A 91 -16.44 -13.45 13.82
CA THR A 91 -15.45 -14.54 13.89
C THR A 91 -14.48 -14.34 15.06
N PHE A 92 -13.60 -15.32 15.29
CA PHE A 92 -12.62 -15.31 16.37
C PHE A 92 -11.19 -15.46 15.83
N ASP A 93 -10.26 -14.67 16.38
CA ASP A 93 -8.82 -14.88 16.23
C ASP A 93 -8.34 -15.85 17.32
N VAL A 94 -7.48 -16.79 16.95
CA VAL A 94 -6.88 -17.77 17.85
C VAL A 94 -5.52 -17.28 18.30
N LEU A 95 -5.36 -17.04 19.60
CA LEU A 95 -4.12 -16.51 20.17
C LEU A 95 -3.32 -17.65 20.81
N VAL A 96 -2.13 -17.88 20.27
CA VAL A 96 -1.17 -18.89 20.71
C VAL A 96 -0.06 -18.16 21.44
N SER A 97 0.16 -18.52 22.71
CA SER A 97 1.21 -17.95 23.57
C SER A 97 2.28 -18.98 23.89
N SER A 98 3.26 -18.62 24.71
CA SER A 98 4.26 -19.56 25.22
C SER A 98 3.63 -20.73 25.98
N ARG A 99 2.51 -20.49 26.68
CA ARG A 99 1.78 -21.50 27.45
C ARG A 99 0.98 -22.48 26.59
N SER A 100 0.65 -22.12 25.36
CA SER A 100 -0.18 -22.96 24.49
C SER A 100 0.66 -24.09 23.90
N SER A 101 0.25 -25.36 23.99
CA SER A 101 0.90 -26.44 23.22
C SER A 101 0.26 -26.53 21.82
N ALA A 102 1.04 -27.02 20.85
CA ALA A 102 0.56 -27.32 19.52
C ALA A 102 1.02 -28.74 19.18
N GLU A 103 0.05 -29.64 19.07
CA GLU A 103 0.28 -31.06 18.86
C GLU A 103 -0.36 -31.50 17.54
N ALA A 104 0.17 -32.58 16.97
CA ALA A 104 -0.46 -33.23 15.83
C ALA A 104 -1.86 -33.72 16.22
N ALA A 105 -2.87 -33.34 15.45
CA ALA A 105 -4.22 -33.86 15.62
C ALA A 105 -4.44 -35.08 14.72
N GLU A 106 -5.41 -35.91 15.09
CA GLU A 106 -5.98 -36.91 14.18
C GLU A 106 -6.62 -36.22 12.97
N GLN A 107 -6.78 -36.97 11.87
CA GLN A 107 -7.39 -36.44 10.65
C GLN A 107 -8.78 -35.85 10.95
N LEU A 108 -8.95 -34.58 10.57
CA LEU A 108 -10.20 -33.86 10.76
C LEU A 108 -11.29 -34.41 9.83
N PRO A 109 -12.58 -34.28 10.19
CA PRO A 109 -13.71 -34.82 9.40
C PRO A 109 -13.98 -34.03 8.10
N PHE A 110 -13.06 -33.16 7.69
CA PHE A 110 -13.11 -32.38 6.48
C PHE A 110 -11.74 -32.43 5.78
N PRO A 111 -11.71 -32.42 4.43
CA PRO A 111 -10.44 -32.41 3.72
C PRO A 111 -9.74 -31.06 3.89
N TRP A 112 -8.41 -31.12 3.93
CA TRP A 112 -7.57 -29.94 3.75
C TRP A 112 -7.97 -29.24 2.45
N ARG A 113 -8.35 -27.96 2.54
CA ARG A 113 -8.67 -27.13 1.38
C ARG A 113 -7.86 -25.85 1.48
N GLU A 114 -7.13 -25.54 0.41
CA GLU A 114 -6.40 -24.29 0.32
C GLU A 114 -7.38 -23.12 0.58
N PRO A 115 -7.03 -22.15 1.45
CA PRO A 115 -7.87 -20.99 1.67
C PRO A 115 -8.11 -20.37 0.32
N ARG A 116 -9.37 -20.11 -0.03
CA ARG A 116 -9.68 -19.37 -1.25
C ARG A 116 -8.89 -18.06 -1.18
N THR A 117 -7.90 -17.94 -2.04
CA THR A 117 -7.01 -16.79 -2.08
C THR A 117 -7.86 -15.57 -2.30
N THR A 118 -7.96 -14.73 -1.26
CA THR A 118 -8.67 -13.44 -1.30
C THR A 118 -10.10 -13.59 -1.84
N GLU A 119 -11.01 -14.18 -1.05
CA GLU A 119 -12.43 -14.10 -1.36
C GLU A 119 -12.80 -12.65 -1.71
N GLU A 120 -13.57 -12.49 -2.78
CA GLU A 120 -14.09 -11.18 -3.17
C GLU A 120 -15.00 -10.67 -2.08
N VAL A 121 -14.78 -9.42 -1.70
CA VAL A 121 -15.56 -8.73 -0.67
C VAL A 121 -16.07 -7.44 -1.27
N LEU A 122 -17.35 -7.16 -1.02
CA LEU A 122 -18.01 -5.96 -1.48
C LEU A 122 -17.65 -4.78 -0.58
N ILE A 123 -17.73 -3.56 -1.10
CA ILE A 123 -17.39 -2.34 -0.37
C ILE A 123 -18.24 -2.20 0.89
N ALA A 124 -19.54 -2.50 0.84
CA ALA A 124 -20.41 -2.43 2.01
C ALA A 124 -19.94 -3.34 3.15
N ASP A 125 -19.51 -4.57 2.82
CA ASP A 125 -19.01 -5.53 3.80
C ASP A 125 -17.71 -5.04 4.43
N VAL A 126 -16.79 -4.51 3.61
CA VAL A 126 -15.53 -3.91 4.06
C VAL A 126 -15.77 -2.74 5.02
N LEU A 127 -16.74 -1.87 4.71
CA LEU A 127 -17.08 -0.75 5.57
C LEU A 127 -17.69 -1.22 6.90
N ALA A 128 -18.45 -2.32 6.89
CA ALA A 128 -18.99 -2.96 8.09
C ALA A 128 -17.90 -3.61 8.97
N LEU A 129 -16.74 -3.98 8.42
CA LEU A 129 -15.59 -4.48 9.22
C LEU A 129 -15.02 -3.41 10.17
N GLY A 130 -15.29 -2.13 9.91
CA GLY A 130 -14.71 -1.01 10.64
C GLY A 130 -13.23 -0.74 10.31
N PRO A 131 -12.62 0.26 10.97
CA PRO A 131 -11.24 0.66 10.68
C PRO A 131 -10.20 -0.30 11.29
N ARG A 132 -8.96 -0.21 10.79
CA ARG A 132 -7.76 -0.94 11.26
C ARG A 132 -7.69 -2.42 10.86
N GLN A 133 -8.40 -2.78 9.81
CA GLN A 133 -8.26 -4.09 9.16
C GLN A 133 -6.96 -4.12 8.38
N ARG A 134 -6.03 -5.00 8.76
CA ARG A 134 -4.69 -5.05 8.12
C ARG A 134 -4.71 -5.68 6.73
N GLN A 135 -5.68 -6.53 6.46
CA GLN A 135 -5.84 -7.22 5.19
C GLN A 135 -7.33 -7.47 4.98
N VAL A 136 -7.91 -6.81 4.00
CA VAL A 136 -9.25 -7.11 3.51
C VAL A 136 -9.17 -8.09 2.34
N GLY A 137 -10.30 -8.72 2.00
CA GLY A 137 -10.42 -9.57 0.83
C GLY A 137 -10.20 -8.81 -0.49
N ALA A 138 -10.30 -9.49 -1.62
CA ALA A 138 -10.14 -8.82 -2.90
C ALA A 138 -11.36 -7.93 -3.15
N ILE A 139 -11.13 -6.71 -3.66
CA ILE A 139 -12.21 -5.80 -3.99
C ILE A 139 -12.13 -5.50 -5.48
N GLU A 140 -13.21 -5.77 -6.20
CA GLU A 140 -13.38 -5.27 -7.57
C GLU A 140 -14.18 -3.98 -7.51
N ALA A 141 -13.56 -2.88 -7.95
CA ALA A 141 -14.18 -1.57 -7.85
C ALA A 141 -13.83 -0.72 -9.07
N ARG A 142 -14.77 0.15 -9.41
CA ARG A 142 -14.59 1.20 -10.40
C ARG A 142 -14.01 2.44 -9.75
N LEU A 143 -12.98 3.01 -10.36
CA LEU A 143 -12.44 4.31 -9.97
C LEU A 143 -13.32 5.41 -10.53
N LEU A 144 -13.68 6.33 -9.67
CA LEU A 144 -14.40 7.54 -10.00
C LEU A 144 -13.36 8.65 -10.19
N LEU A 145 -13.49 9.73 -9.43
CA LEU A 145 -12.53 10.82 -9.42
C LEU A 145 -11.52 10.66 -8.28
N ALA A 146 -10.35 11.24 -8.49
CA ALA A 146 -9.33 11.35 -7.46
C ALA A 146 -9.22 12.79 -6.94
N THR A 147 -8.73 12.93 -5.71
CA THR A 147 -8.23 14.20 -5.20
C THR A 147 -6.94 14.60 -5.92
N ALA A 148 -6.51 15.85 -5.69
CA ALA A 148 -5.18 16.29 -6.03
C ALA A 148 -4.10 15.38 -5.40
N ASN A 149 -3.00 15.18 -6.12
CA ASN A 149 -1.80 14.52 -5.59
C ASN A 149 -1.23 15.31 -4.40
N GLN A 150 -0.74 14.59 -3.41
CA GLN A 150 -0.05 15.14 -2.24
C GLN A 150 1.31 14.48 -2.09
N MET A 151 2.30 15.24 -1.61
CA MET A 151 3.62 14.72 -1.23
C MET A 151 3.74 14.70 0.28
N LEU A 152 3.98 13.51 0.86
CA LEU A 152 4.08 13.33 2.31
C LEU A 152 5.40 12.66 2.71
N PRO A 153 6.06 13.13 3.78
CA PRO A 153 7.25 12.47 4.30
C PRO A 153 6.86 11.18 5.06
N LEU A 154 7.21 10.03 4.51
CA LEU A 154 7.11 8.72 5.17
C LEU A 154 8.51 8.18 5.48
N ASN A 155 8.82 8.02 6.77
CA ASN A 155 10.12 7.51 7.24
C ASN A 155 11.33 8.26 6.63
N GLY A 156 11.23 9.59 6.49
CA GLY A 156 12.27 10.43 5.90
C GLY A 156 12.31 10.45 4.36
N VAL A 157 11.42 9.71 3.69
CA VAL A 157 11.31 9.68 2.22
C VAL A 157 10.03 10.38 1.79
N GLN A 158 10.13 11.25 0.80
CA GLN A 158 8.96 11.89 0.20
C GLN A 158 8.22 10.84 -0.64
N SER A 159 6.97 10.58 -0.28
CA SER A 159 6.10 9.62 -0.96
C SER A 159 4.90 10.35 -1.52
N GLU A 160 4.51 9.99 -2.73
CA GLU A 160 3.32 10.54 -3.35
C GLU A 160 2.10 9.75 -2.89
N LEU A 161 1.04 10.48 -2.54
CA LEU A 161 -0.25 9.96 -2.15
C LEU A 161 -1.33 10.56 -3.05
N ARG A 162 -2.27 9.72 -3.48
CA ARG A 162 -3.50 10.17 -4.11
C ARG A 162 -4.69 9.39 -3.55
N VAL A 163 -5.79 10.10 -3.29
CA VAL A 163 -7.03 9.50 -2.82
C VAL A 163 -8.00 9.40 -3.98
N PHE A 164 -8.49 8.19 -4.24
CA PHE A 164 -9.49 7.89 -5.25
C PHE A 164 -10.81 7.58 -4.58
N GLU A 165 -11.91 8.12 -5.10
CA GLU A 165 -13.23 7.57 -4.79
C GLU A 165 -13.45 6.33 -5.64
N ILE A 166 -13.79 5.22 -4.99
CA ILE A 166 -14.07 3.94 -5.64
C ILE A 166 -15.47 3.45 -5.28
N CYS A 167 -16.11 2.75 -6.21
CA CYS A 167 -17.43 2.19 -5.99
C CYS A 167 -17.61 0.80 -6.59
N ASP A 168 -18.57 0.08 -6.04
CA ASP A 168 -19.10 -1.19 -6.51
C ASP A 168 -20.64 -1.14 -6.38
N PRO A 169 -21.41 -2.16 -6.80
CA PRO A 169 -22.87 -2.08 -6.70
C PRO A 169 -23.42 -1.93 -5.28
N THR A 170 -22.62 -2.19 -4.24
CA THR A 170 -23.05 -2.11 -2.83
C THR A 170 -22.74 -0.78 -2.16
N GLY A 171 -21.77 -0.02 -2.67
CA GLY A 171 -21.40 1.23 -2.02
C GLY A 171 -20.21 1.95 -2.64
N GLN A 172 -19.75 2.95 -1.89
CA GLN A 172 -18.67 3.83 -2.28
C GLN A 172 -17.77 4.14 -1.08
N THR A 173 -16.46 4.17 -1.30
CA THR A 173 -15.47 4.56 -0.30
C THR A 173 -14.26 5.23 -0.94
N ALA A 174 -13.50 5.96 -0.11
CA ALA A 174 -12.18 6.44 -0.50
C ALA A 174 -11.14 5.31 -0.44
N LEU A 175 -10.23 5.29 -1.41
CA LEU A 175 -9.05 4.44 -1.51
C LEU A 175 -7.80 5.32 -1.67
N THR A 176 -6.88 5.22 -0.73
CA THR A 176 -5.56 5.84 -0.82
C THR A 176 -4.58 4.92 -1.55
N LEU A 177 -3.94 5.40 -2.61
CA LEU A 177 -2.85 4.73 -3.32
C LEU A 177 -1.55 5.54 -3.20
N TRP A 178 -0.43 4.83 -3.28
CA TRP A 178 0.91 5.40 -3.03
C TRP A 178 1.87 5.16 -4.21
N ASP A 179 2.65 6.19 -4.54
CA ASP A 179 3.73 6.16 -5.53
C ASP A 179 3.33 5.42 -6.82
N ARG A 180 4.03 4.32 -7.15
CA ARG A 180 3.81 3.48 -8.35
C ARG A 180 2.39 2.94 -8.49
N GLN A 181 1.63 2.84 -7.41
CA GLN A 181 0.24 2.36 -7.47
C GLN A 181 -0.65 3.37 -8.19
N ILE A 182 -0.37 4.66 -8.03
CA ILE A 182 -1.09 5.75 -8.68
C ILE A 182 -0.94 5.62 -10.21
N LEU A 183 0.25 5.22 -10.68
CA LEU A 183 0.54 5.02 -12.11
C LEU A 183 -0.12 3.78 -12.74
N SER A 184 -0.61 2.86 -11.91
CA SER A 184 -1.20 1.60 -12.38
C SER A 184 -2.72 1.69 -12.60
N VAL A 185 -3.31 2.83 -12.28
CA VAL A 185 -4.75 3.06 -12.33
C VAL A 185 -5.10 4.27 -13.17
N GLN A 186 -6.33 4.30 -13.68
CA GLN A 186 -6.89 5.42 -14.42
C GLN A 186 -8.33 5.64 -13.96
N GLU A 187 -8.70 6.90 -13.82
CA GLU A 187 -10.07 7.31 -13.51
C GLU A 187 -11.07 6.77 -14.54
N GLY A 188 -12.26 6.39 -14.06
CA GLY A 188 -13.34 5.82 -14.86
C GLY A 188 -13.20 4.32 -15.16
N LYS A 189 -12.04 3.69 -14.94
CA LYS A 189 -11.78 2.27 -15.18
C LYS A 189 -11.97 1.40 -13.93
N SER A 190 -12.08 0.09 -14.12
CA SER A 190 -12.34 -0.89 -13.07
C SER A 190 -11.13 -1.79 -12.81
N TYR A 191 -10.88 -2.07 -11.54
CA TYR A 191 -9.72 -2.85 -11.10
C TYR A 191 -10.07 -3.78 -9.94
N ARG A 192 -9.37 -4.91 -9.90
CA ARG A 192 -9.27 -5.79 -8.75
C ARG A 192 -8.09 -5.37 -7.89
N PHE A 193 -8.36 -5.11 -6.61
CA PHE A 193 -7.38 -4.76 -5.60
C PHE A 193 -7.23 -5.89 -4.59
N THR A 194 -5.98 -6.23 -4.24
CA THR A 194 -5.69 -7.19 -3.16
C THR A 194 -4.74 -6.58 -2.13
N ALA A 195 -4.67 -7.18 -0.94
CA ALA A 195 -3.82 -6.72 0.16
C ALA A 195 -4.04 -5.23 0.52
N LEU A 196 -5.30 -4.79 0.47
CA LEU A 196 -5.73 -3.51 1.00
C LEU A 196 -5.91 -3.59 2.52
N SER A 197 -5.91 -2.44 3.17
CA SER A 197 -6.19 -2.30 4.60
C SER A 197 -7.21 -1.19 4.84
N THR A 198 -7.96 -1.27 5.94
CA THR A 198 -8.86 -0.18 6.34
C THR A 198 -8.20 0.73 7.37
N ARG A 199 -8.44 2.02 7.27
CA ARG A 199 -8.06 3.03 8.26
C ARG A 199 -9.25 3.90 8.63
N LYS A 200 -9.15 4.60 9.76
CA LYS A 200 -10.14 5.60 10.18
C LYS A 200 -9.70 6.96 9.63
N GLU A 201 -10.61 7.66 8.95
CA GLU A 201 -10.43 9.03 8.47
C GLU A 201 -11.66 9.84 8.85
N GLY A 202 -11.50 10.79 9.77
CA GLY A 202 -12.65 11.37 10.48
C GLY A 202 -13.48 10.25 11.12
N ASP A 203 -14.78 10.20 10.84
CA ASP A 203 -15.68 9.11 11.28
C ASP A 203 -15.93 8.04 10.22
N ARG A 204 -15.20 8.06 9.11
CA ARG A 204 -15.35 7.10 8.02
C ARG A 204 -14.27 6.01 8.08
N THR A 205 -14.66 4.79 7.74
CA THR A 205 -13.73 3.72 7.36
C THR A 205 -13.35 3.96 5.90
N VAL A 206 -12.06 4.02 5.61
CA VAL A 206 -11.53 4.19 4.24
C VAL A 206 -10.46 3.15 3.96
N LEU A 207 -10.19 2.89 2.69
CA LEU A 207 -9.19 1.94 2.24
C LEU A 207 -7.85 2.60 1.99
N THR A 208 -6.77 1.87 2.25
CA THR A 208 -5.42 2.26 1.90
C THR A 208 -4.65 1.08 1.36
N GLY A 209 -3.91 1.33 0.27
CA GLY A 209 -2.91 0.42 -0.25
C GLY A 209 -1.73 0.26 0.70
N SER A 210 -1.01 -0.84 0.52
CA SER A 210 0.24 -1.19 1.16
C SER A 210 1.28 -1.54 0.09
N PRO A 211 2.58 -1.69 0.39
CA PRO A 211 3.57 -2.11 -0.59
C PRO A 211 3.26 -3.47 -1.25
N GLN A 212 2.44 -4.31 -0.61
CA GLN A 212 1.99 -5.62 -1.09
C GLN A 212 0.72 -5.55 -1.94
N THR A 213 0.06 -4.39 -2.03
CA THR A 213 -1.15 -4.23 -2.84
C THR A 213 -0.86 -4.52 -4.30
N ALA A 214 -1.61 -5.47 -4.85
CA ALA A 214 -1.64 -5.75 -6.27
C ALA A 214 -2.92 -5.18 -6.88
N ILE A 215 -2.78 -4.68 -8.10
CA ILE A 215 -3.84 -4.01 -8.86
C ILE A 215 -3.88 -4.68 -10.23
N THR A 216 -5.05 -5.17 -10.63
CA THR A 216 -5.25 -5.86 -11.91
C THR A 216 -6.48 -5.28 -12.59
N ALA A 217 -6.38 -4.90 -13.86
CA ALA A 217 -7.53 -4.40 -14.60
C ALA A 217 -8.58 -5.51 -14.76
N VAL A 218 -9.85 -5.15 -14.62
CA VAL A 218 -11.00 -6.07 -14.80
C VAL A 218 -12.05 -5.43 -15.70
N GLY A 219 -13.09 -6.19 -16.03
CA GLY A 219 -14.25 -5.67 -16.74
C GLY A 219 -14.99 -4.60 -15.95
N ASP A 220 -15.94 -3.91 -16.60
CA ASP A 220 -16.66 -2.82 -15.97
C ASP A 220 -17.46 -3.29 -14.74
N VAL A 221 -17.16 -2.69 -13.59
CA VAL A 221 -17.90 -2.87 -12.35
C VAL A 221 -19.06 -1.88 -12.31
N SER A 222 -20.26 -2.38 -12.02
CA SER A 222 -21.47 -1.56 -11.91
C SER A 222 -21.36 -0.58 -10.74
N GLN A 223 -21.96 0.60 -10.90
CA GLN A 223 -22.00 1.64 -9.88
C GLN A 223 -23.30 1.56 -9.06
N PRO A 224 -23.32 2.04 -7.80
CA PRO A 224 -24.54 2.15 -7.03
C PRO A 224 -25.46 3.25 -7.62
N PRO A 225 -26.77 3.27 -7.30
CA PRO A 225 -27.73 4.22 -7.87
C PRO A 225 -27.41 5.69 -7.62
N SER A 226 -26.68 5.98 -6.53
CA SER A 226 -26.23 7.32 -6.18
C SER A 226 -24.75 7.29 -5.86
N VAL A 227 -23.96 7.97 -6.67
CA VAL A 227 -22.51 8.13 -6.49
C VAL A 227 -22.21 9.57 -6.09
N ARG A 228 -21.42 9.74 -5.04
CA ARG A 228 -20.91 11.06 -4.64
C ARG A 228 -19.64 11.36 -5.43
N MET A 229 -19.66 12.41 -6.23
CA MET A 229 -18.44 12.88 -6.87
C MET A 229 -17.73 13.85 -5.93
N PRO A 230 -16.42 13.68 -5.67
CA PRO A 230 -15.65 14.66 -4.93
C PRO A 230 -15.55 15.97 -5.73
N ALA A 231 -15.43 17.09 -5.03
CA ALA A 231 -15.16 18.38 -5.66
C ALA A 231 -13.73 18.35 -6.25
N VAL A 232 -13.61 18.62 -7.54
CA VAL A 232 -12.32 18.71 -8.22
C VAL A 232 -11.79 20.13 -8.01
N ALA A 233 -10.63 20.25 -7.35
CA ALA A 233 -9.88 21.50 -7.38
C ALA A 233 -9.36 21.70 -8.81
N GLY A 234 -9.58 22.89 -9.38
CA GLY A 234 -9.14 23.18 -10.75
C GLY A 234 -7.62 23.15 -10.85
N ASP A 235 -7.12 22.37 -11.81
CA ASP A 235 -5.70 22.42 -12.19
C ASP A 235 -5.44 23.69 -13.00
N GLN A 236 -4.23 24.24 -12.86
CA GLN A 236 -3.77 25.40 -13.61
C GLN A 236 -2.60 25.01 -14.52
N THR A 237 -2.59 25.52 -15.74
CA THR A 237 -1.46 25.34 -16.65
C THR A 237 -0.52 26.52 -16.54
N VAL A 238 0.77 26.22 -16.36
CA VAL A 238 1.86 27.19 -16.31
C VAL A 238 2.81 26.90 -17.47
N VAL A 239 3.23 27.95 -18.17
CA VAL A 239 4.23 27.85 -19.26
C VAL A 239 5.40 28.78 -18.93
N GLY A 240 6.62 28.29 -19.08
CA GLY A 240 7.82 29.10 -18.83
C GLY A 240 9.09 28.52 -19.44
N GLN A 241 10.10 29.36 -19.58
CA GLN A 241 11.44 28.93 -20.01
C GLN A 241 12.15 28.24 -18.85
N VAL A 242 12.70 27.05 -19.06
CA VAL A 242 13.44 26.34 -18.00
C VAL A 242 14.77 27.06 -17.74
N THR A 243 14.97 27.53 -16.50
CA THR A 243 16.20 28.22 -16.06
C THR A 243 17.07 27.35 -15.15
N GLY A 244 16.48 26.36 -14.48
CA GLY A 244 17.20 25.43 -13.63
C GLY A 244 16.37 24.20 -13.29
N VAL A 245 17.06 23.09 -13.01
CA VAL A 245 16.43 21.82 -12.66
C VAL A 245 17.25 21.18 -11.55
N GLN A 246 16.57 20.62 -10.55
CA GLN A 246 17.17 19.75 -9.54
C GLN A 246 16.36 18.46 -9.44
N ILE A 247 17.01 17.30 -9.63
CA ILE A 247 16.43 15.97 -9.54
C ILE A 247 17.24 15.12 -8.58
N VAL A 248 16.65 14.82 -7.42
CA VAL A 248 17.21 13.87 -6.47
C VAL A 248 16.47 12.55 -6.57
N VAL A 249 17.19 11.49 -6.97
CA VAL A 249 16.66 10.11 -7.02
C VAL A 249 16.93 9.41 -5.69
N LYS A 250 15.89 9.25 -4.87
CA LYS A 250 15.96 8.51 -3.61
C LYS A 250 15.68 7.04 -3.85
N ARG A 251 16.54 6.16 -3.33
CA ARG A 251 16.41 4.70 -3.47
C ARG A 251 16.16 4.05 -2.13
N ARG A 252 15.43 2.93 -2.14
CA ARG A 252 15.20 2.11 -0.94
C ARG A 252 15.26 0.62 -1.22
N CYS A 253 15.77 -0.08 -0.22
CA CYS A 253 15.52 -1.49 0.00
C CYS A 253 14.58 -1.61 1.21
N HIS A 254 15.12 -1.92 2.40
CA HIS A 254 14.40 -1.86 3.70
C HIS A 254 14.53 -0.49 4.40
N ALA A 255 15.43 0.36 3.90
CA ALA A 255 15.61 1.75 4.30
C ALA A 255 16.11 2.56 3.10
N GLY A 256 16.11 3.89 3.25
CA GLY A 256 16.75 4.80 2.30
C GLY A 256 18.21 4.44 2.08
N GLN A 257 18.71 4.71 0.88
CA GLN A 257 20.07 4.45 0.45
C GLN A 257 20.65 5.74 -0.12
N GLU A 258 21.77 6.19 0.42
CA GLU A 258 22.35 7.49 0.06
C GLU A 258 23.52 7.37 -0.92
N SER A 259 24.31 6.30 -0.81
CA SER A 259 25.57 6.10 -1.55
C SER A 259 25.42 5.29 -2.84
N VAL A 260 24.20 5.07 -3.33
CA VAL A 260 23.99 4.25 -4.53
C VAL A 260 24.54 4.99 -5.76
N VAL A 261 25.58 4.42 -6.36
CA VAL A 261 26.12 4.92 -7.63
C VAL A 261 25.17 4.54 -8.76
N ALA A 262 24.52 5.53 -9.38
CA ALA A 262 23.46 5.33 -10.37
C ALA A 262 23.88 4.44 -11.57
N ARG A 263 25.15 4.52 -11.97
CA ARG A 263 25.73 3.77 -13.09
C ARG A 263 26.30 2.40 -12.70
N SER A 264 26.29 2.05 -11.42
CA SER A 264 26.71 0.71 -10.98
C SER A 264 25.61 -0.31 -11.28
N SER A 265 26.00 -1.51 -11.72
CA SER A 265 25.07 -2.63 -11.92
C SER A 265 24.59 -3.24 -10.59
N THR A 266 25.35 -3.07 -9.51
CA THR A 266 25.04 -3.61 -8.18
C THR A 266 25.33 -2.60 -7.07
N HIS A 267 24.59 -2.71 -5.98
CA HIS A 267 24.81 -1.91 -4.77
C HIS A 267 24.57 -2.76 -3.53
N ARG A 268 25.47 -2.66 -2.55
CA ARG A 268 25.32 -3.34 -1.26
C ARG A 268 24.46 -2.46 -0.36
N CYS A 269 23.32 -2.98 0.09
CA CYS A 269 22.39 -2.24 0.91
C CYS A 269 23.05 -1.79 2.22
N GLU A 270 22.99 -0.49 2.51
CA GLU A 270 23.61 0.13 3.70
C GLU A 270 23.03 -0.39 5.01
N ARG A 271 21.78 -0.87 5.00
CA ARG A 271 21.09 -1.37 6.20
C ARG A 271 21.14 -2.88 6.35
N CYS A 272 20.82 -3.64 5.31
CA CYS A 272 20.77 -5.10 5.40
C CYS A 272 22.04 -5.81 4.93
N GLY A 273 23.01 -5.08 4.37
CA GLY A 273 24.27 -5.64 3.88
C GLY A 273 24.15 -6.51 2.63
N MET A 274 22.95 -6.72 2.09
CA MET A 274 22.71 -7.56 0.92
C MET A 274 23.19 -6.87 -0.36
N LEU A 275 24.02 -7.57 -1.15
CA LEU A 275 24.38 -7.15 -2.49
C LEU A 275 23.22 -7.47 -3.44
N GLN A 276 22.71 -6.46 -4.14
CA GLN A 276 21.62 -6.63 -5.08
C GLN A 276 21.83 -5.76 -6.33
N ARG A 277 21.12 -6.08 -7.41
CA ARG A 277 21.15 -5.27 -8.62
C ARG A 277 20.61 -3.87 -8.34
N THR A 278 21.24 -2.84 -8.87
CA THR A 278 20.82 -1.44 -8.63
C THR A 278 19.38 -1.18 -9.11
N ASN A 279 18.97 -1.84 -10.19
CA ASN A 279 17.61 -1.76 -10.71
C ASN A 279 16.55 -2.49 -9.87
N ALA A 280 16.96 -3.28 -8.87
CA ALA A 280 16.02 -3.95 -7.95
C ALA A 280 15.58 -3.02 -6.80
N TYR A 281 16.27 -1.90 -6.58
CA TYR A 281 15.85 -0.91 -5.58
C TYR A 281 14.58 -0.19 -6.06
N VAL A 282 13.65 0.02 -5.13
CA VAL A 282 12.53 0.92 -5.36
C VAL A 282 13.06 2.34 -5.27
N PHE A 283 12.64 3.23 -6.17
CA PHE A 283 13.09 4.61 -6.18
C PHE A 283 11.94 5.60 -6.37
N THR A 284 12.21 6.83 -5.95
CA THR A 284 11.32 7.98 -6.01
C THR A 284 12.15 9.20 -6.41
N TYR A 285 11.50 10.18 -7.00
CA TYR A 285 12.03 11.46 -7.42
C TYR A 285 11.65 12.55 -6.42
N CYS A 286 12.58 13.45 -6.15
CA CYS A 286 12.31 14.76 -5.57
C CYS A 286 12.79 15.78 -6.60
N VAL A 287 11.87 16.49 -7.25
CA VAL A 287 12.19 17.34 -8.39
C VAL A 287 11.65 18.74 -8.22
N VAL A 288 12.51 19.71 -8.50
CA VAL A 288 12.17 21.12 -8.60
C VAL A 288 12.64 21.63 -9.96
N ILE A 289 11.75 22.31 -10.67
CA ILE A 289 12.06 23.03 -11.92
C ILE A 289 11.89 24.53 -11.65
N LEU A 290 12.91 25.30 -11.96
CA LEU A 290 12.82 26.76 -12.04
C LEU A 290 12.45 27.12 -13.48
N ALA A 291 11.33 27.82 -13.64
CA ALA A 291 10.83 28.26 -14.93
C ALA A 291 10.55 29.76 -14.92
N ARG A 292 10.98 30.49 -15.95
CA ARG A 292 10.67 31.91 -16.11
C ARG A 292 9.43 32.09 -16.99
N GLY A 293 8.36 32.62 -16.43
CA GLY A 293 7.11 32.94 -17.12
C GLY A 293 6.67 34.37 -16.81
N ASN A 294 6.25 35.13 -17.83
CA ASN A 294 5.77 36.52 -17.68
C ASN A 294 6.74 37.48 -16.93
N GLY A 295 8.05 37.21 -16.98
CA GLY A 295 9.07 38.00 -16.30
C GLY A 295 9.36 37.62 -14.85
N GLU A 296 8.61 36.67 -14.28
CA GLU A 296 8.83 36.13 -12.93
C GLU A 296 9.45 34.73 -12.98
N GLU A 297 10.23 34.38 -11.96
CA GLU A 297 10.76 33.03 -11.78
C GLU A 297 9.81 32.21 -10.90
N LEU A 298 9.37 31.08 -11.42
CA LEU A 298 8.43 30.15 -10.81
C LEU A 298 9.19 28.90 -10.37
N SER A 299 9.03 28.52 -9.11
CA SER A 299 9.58 27.27 -8.57
C SER A 299 8.50 26.20 -8.57
N LEU A 300 8.67 25.19 -9.41
CA LEU A 300 7.70 24.13 -9.67
C LEU A 300 8.17 22.84 -9.01
N THR A 301 7.43 22.36 -8.00
CA THR A 301 7.72 21.07 -7.36
C THR A 301 6.92 19.97 -8.04
N LEU A 302 7.62 18.95 -8.55
CA LEU A 302 6.99 17.86 -9.31
C LEU A 302 6.66 16.67 -8.43
N THR A 303 5.50 16.06 -8.71
CA THR A 303 5.10 14.77 -8.14
C THR A 303 5.89 13.62 -8.74
N ASN A 304 6.00 12.50 -8.01
CA ASN A 304 6.64 11.29 -8.54
C ASN A 304 5.99 10.84 -9.85
N SER A 305 4.67 10.83 -9.90
CA SER A 305 3.89 10.40 -11.06
C SER A 305 4.15 11.26 -12.29
N ALA A 306 4.24 12.59 -12.14
CA ALA A 306 4.59 13.50 -13.23
C ALA A 306 5.94 13.14 -13.87
N VAL A 307 6.96 12.89 -13.04
CA VAL A 307 8.32 12.53 -13.51
C VAL A 307 8.32 11.15 -14.18
N PHE A 308 7.65 10.15 -13.59
CA PHE A 308 7.52 8.83 -14.21
C PHE A 308 6.81 8.89 -15.56
N HIS A 309 5.76 9.72 -15.68
CA HIS A 309 5.08 9.96 -16.94
C HIS A 309 6.03 10.55 -17.99
N TYR A 310 6.76 11.61 -17.64
CA TYR A 310 7.74 12.23 -18.53
C TYR A 310 8.82 11.23 -18.98
N VAL A 311 9.40 10.47 -18.05
CA VAL A 311 10.42 9.45 -18.36
C VAL A 311 9.88 8.39 -19.33
N ARG A 312 8.62 7.96 -19.15
CA ARG A 312 7.98 6.97 -20.02
C ARG A 312 7.68 7.54 -21.40
N GLU A 313 7.07 8.72 -21.46
CA GLU A 313 6.66 9.37 -22.72
C GLU A 313 7.88 9.72 -23.59
N ASN A 314 9.02 10.04 -22.98
CA ASN A 314 10.26 10.39 -23.68
C ASN A 314 11.26 9.22 -23.79
N CYS A 315 10.84 7.99 -23.46
CA CYS A 315 11.69 6.78 -23.55
C CYS A 315 13.01 6.84 -22.75
N LEU A 316 13.04 7.56 -21.63
CA LEU A 316 14.22 7.81 -20.81
C LEU A 316 14.49 6.72 -19.76
N ALA A 317 13.91 5.53 -19.92
CA ALA A 317 13.99 4.45 -18.92
C ALA A 317 15.43 4.05 -18.54
N ARG A 318 16.39 4.20 -19.46
CA ARG A 318 17.82 3.87 -19.24
C ARG A 318 18.50 4.81 -18.26
N ILE A 319 18.05 6.05 -18.18
CA ILE A 319 18.59 7.08 -17.28
C ILE A 319 17.62 7.40 -16.13
N ALA A 320 16.52 6.65 -16.00
CA ALA A 320 15.48 6.92 -15.01
C ALA A 320 15.99 7.01 -13.56
N GLN A 321 17.11 6.37 -13.24
CA GLN A 321 17.72 6.44 -11.91
C GLN A 321 18.93 7.39 -11.84
N ASP A 322 19.35 7.98 -12.95
CA ASP A 322 20.48 8.90 -13.03
C ASP A 322 19.94 10.34 -13.00
N GLY A 323 19.84 10.91 -11.80
CA GLY A 323 19.31 12.25 -11.56
C GLY A 323 19.97 13.32 -12.44
N PRO A 324 21.31 13.44 -12.43
CA PRO A 324 22.01 14.39 -13.30
C PRO A 324 21.72 14.19 -14.79
N SER A 325 21.67 12.95 -15.28
CA SER A 325 21.33 12.71 -16.70
C SER A 325 19.88 13.11 -17.01
N LEU A 326 18.94 12.93 -16.08
CA LEU A 326 17.57 13.43 -16.24
C LEU A 326 17.49 14.96 -16.18
N GLU A 327 18.30 15.61 -15.34
CA GLU A 327 18.37 17.08 -15.28
C GLU A 327 18.77 17.63 -16.65
N GLU A 328 19.79 17.04 -17.30
CA GLU A 328 20.20 17.40 -18.65
C GLU A 328 19.07 17.24 -19.68
N GLU A 329 18.28 16.16 -19.60
CA GLU A 329 17.15 15.97 -20.52
C GLU A 329 16.02 16.99 -20.28
N VAL A 330 15.73 17.34 -19.03
CA VAL A 330 14.71 18.36 -18.72
C VAL A 330 15.20 19.76 -19.12
N MET A 331 16.49 20.06 -18.95
CA MET A 331 17.10 21.33 -19.38
C MET A 331 17.05 21.55 -20.90
N LYS A 332 16.93 20.48 -21.70
CA LYS A 332 16.71 20.59 -23.15
C LYS A 332 15.32 21.08 -23.53
N LEU A 333 14.35 21.02 -22.62
CA LEU A 333 13.04 21.62 -22.80
C LEU A 333 13.21 23.14 -22.72
N SER A 334 13.42 23.80 -23.86
CA SER A 334 13.55 25.27 -23.94
C SER A 334 12.40 25.97 -23.21
N LYS A 335 11.17 25.46 -23.40
CA LYS A 335 9.98 25.81 -22.63
C LYS A 335 9.39 24.55 -21.98
N VAL A 336 8.90 24.70 -20.75
CA VAL A 336 8.10 23.69 -20.07
C VAL A 336 6.65 24.16 -19.98
N GLU A 337 5.73 23.26 -20.29
CA GLU A 337 4.32 23.39 -19.93
C GLU A 337 4.05 22.42 -18.77
N ALA A 338 3.52 22.94 -17.67
CA ALA A 338 3.28 22.20 -16.44
C ALA A 338 1.84 22.40 -15.95
N THR A 339 1.18 21.30 -15.61
CA THR A 339 -0.13 21.29 -14.95
C THR A 339 0.08 21.23 -13.44
N VAL A 340 -0.35 22.28 -12.74
CA VAL A 340 -0.22 22.47 -11.30
C VAL A 340 -1.58 22.24 -10.64
N ASN A 341 -1.62 21.38 -9.64
CA ASN A 341 -2.85 21.12 -8.88
C ASN A 341 -3.12 22.18 -7.80
N GLY A 342 -4.26 22.08 -7.11
CA GLY A 342 -4.63 23.00 -6.03
C GLY A 342 -3.68 23.05 -4.83
N GLU A 343 -2.75 22.09 -4.71
CA GLU A 343 -1.71 22.05 -3.67
C GLU A 343 -0.39 22.71 -4.13
N GLY A 344 -0.35 23.29 -5.34
CA GLY A 344 0.86 23.88 -5.92
C GLY A 344 1.86 22.84 -6.45
N LEU A 345 1.45 21.59 -6.63
CA LEU A 345 2.30 20.50 -7.12
C LEU A 345 2.08 20.25 -8.61
N VAL A 346 3.16 20.05 -9.35
CA VAL A 346 3.10 19.67 -10.76
C VAL A 346 2.73 18.19 -10.88
N VAL A 347 1.57 17.94 -11.50
CA VAL A 347 1.01 16.60 -11.73
C VAL A 347 1.26 16.08 -13.15
N ARG A 348 1.60 16.98 -14.07
CA ARG A 348 2.04 16.66 -15.43
C ARG A 348 2.94 17.77 -15.96
N PHE A 349 3.95 17.42 -16.73
CA PHE A 349 4.76 18.40 -17.46
C PHE A 349 5.31 17.81 -18.76
N GLY A 350 5.71 18.68 -19.67
CA GLY A 350 6.30 18.31 -20.95
C GLY A 350 6.85 19.52 -21.71
N PRO A 351 7.27 19.34 -22.97
CA PRO A 351 7.67 20.45 -23.81
C PRO A 351 6.50 21.42 -23.98
N GLY A 352 6.75 22.70 -23.72
CA GLY A 352 5.80 23.76 -24.03
C GLY A 352 5.72 23.96 -25.54
N VAL A 353 4.51 24.17 -26.07
CA VAL A 353 4.32 24.51 -27.47
C VAL A 353 5.01 25.85 -27.74
N GLU A 354 5.94 25.88 -28.69
CA GLU A 354 6.42 27.17 -29.23
C GLU A 354 5.27 27.80 -30.00
N ASP A 355 4.97 29.07 -29.74
CA ASP A 355 4.10 29.85 -30.62
C ASP A 355 4.72 29.85 -32.01
N ILE A 356 4.28 28.95 -32.87
CA ILE A 356 4.55 28.98 -34.31
C ILE A 356 3.72 30.15 -34.84
N ASN A 357 4.19 31.37 -34.63
CA ASN A 357 3.91 32.61 -35.35
C ASN A 357 4.43 33.79 -34.53
N ALA A 358 5.62 34.27 -34.88
CA ALA A 358 6.03 35.67 -34.66
C ALA A 358 6.66 36.18 -35.95
#